data_AF-A0A3D5CLU9-F1
#
_entry.id   AF-A0A3D5CLU9-F1
#
_cell.length_a   1.000
_cell.length_b   1.000
_cell.length_c   1.000
_cell.angle_alpha   90.00
_cell.angle_beta   90.00
_cell.angle_gamma   90.00
#
_symmetry.space_group_name_H-M   'P 1'
#
loop_
_entity.id
_entity.type
_entity.pdbx_description
1 polymer ?
#
loop_
_entity_poly.entity_id
_entity_poly.type
_entity_poly.pdbx_seq_one_letter_code
_entity_poly.pdbx_strand_id
1 'polypeptide(L)' 'MLEKYVDLGSRDDLPDVETVSGLLMTWLGRPPQPNDRYTHNGNIQFTVLSVEGLTATKVCVEFPEPSNESITTKH' A
#
# COMPACT_ATOMS: atom_id res chain seq x y z
N MET A 1 3.89 -17.32 15.02
CA MET A 1 4.55 -16.16 14.36
C MET A 1 3.42 -15.19 14.06
N LEU A 2 3.37 -14.01 14.68
CA LEU A 2 2.26 -13.08 14.46
C LEU A 2 2.44 -12.47 13.06
N GLU A 3 1.54 -12.78 12.14
CA GLU A 3 1.50 -12.13 10.82
C GLU A 3 1.35 -10.63 11.07
N LYS A 4 2.33 -9.84 10.62
CA LYS A 4 2.21 -8.38 10.66
C LYS A 4 1.16 -7.99 9.63
N TYR A 5 -0.06 -7.77 10.09
CA TYR A 5 -1.09 -7.14 9.28
C TYR A 5 -0.71 -5.69 9.00
N VAL A 6 -0.93 -5.29 7.77
CA VAL A 6 -0.75 -3.91 7.33
C VAL A 6 -2.09 -3.22 7.48
N ASP A 7 -2.13 -2.13 8.25
CA ASP A 7 -3.29 -1.26 8.32
C ASP A 7 -3.27 -0.28 7.14
N LEU A 8 -4.28 -0.37 6.29
CA LEU A 8 -4.49 0.56 5.17
C LEU A 8 -5.54 1.64 5.50
N GLY A 9 -6.02 1.70 6.74
CA GLY A 9 -7.12 2.56 7.16
C GLY A 9 -8.47 1.85 7.16
N SER A 10 -9.54 2.63 7.35
CA SER A 10 -10.90 2.08 7.40
C SER A 10 -11.29 1.45 6.07
N ARG A 11 -12.08 0.37 6.14
CA ARG A 11 -12.68 -0.24 4.95
C ARG A 11 -13.51 0.75 4.15
N ASP A 12 -14.19 1.67 4.83
CA ASP A 12 -15.07 2.67 4.19
C ASP A 12 -14.29 3.73 3.39
N ASP A 13 -13.00 3.91 3.69
CA ASP A 13 -12.11 4.85 2.99
C ASP A 13 -11.41 4.20 1.79
N LEU A 14 -11.50 2.87 1.66
CA LEU A 14 -10.90 2.12 0.56
C LEU A 14 -11.90 1.95 -0.58
N PRO A 15 -11.44 1.95 -1.85
CA PRO A 15 -12.26 1.53 -2.97
C PRO A 15 -12.93 0.16 -2.75
N ASP A 16 -14.15 0.01 -3.23
CA ASP A 16 -14.91 -1.25 -3.16
C ASP A 16 -14.37 -2.27 -4.17
N VAL A 17 -13.21 -2.83 -3.85
CA VAL A 17 -12.48 -3.81 -4.66
C VAL A 17 -11.84 -4.85 -3.76
N GLU A 18 -11.66 -6.06 -4.29
CA GLU A 18 -11.22 -7.21 -3.50
C GLU A 18 -9.71 -7.46 -3.55
N THR A 19 -8.97 -6.76 -4.42
CA THR A 19 -7.56 -7.06 -4.70
C THR A 19 -6.68 -5.82 -4.67
N VAL A 20 -5.39 -6.01 -4.34
CA VAL A 20 -4.39 -4.95 -4.40
C VAL A 20 -4.27 -4.36 -5.82
N SER A 21 -4.35 -5.20 -6.86
CA SER A 21 -4.38 -4.70 -8.24
C SER A 21 -5.63 -3.87 -8.51
N GLY A 22 -6.79 -4.23 -7.97
CA GLY A 22 -8.03 -3.45 -8.07
C GLY A 22 -7.93 -2.09 -7.37
N LEU A 23 -7.27 -2.04 -6.21
CA LEU A 23 -6.99 -0.78 -5.51
C LEU A 23 -6.15 0.13 -6.39
N LEU A 24 -5.04 -0.40 -6.92
CA LEU A 24 -4.15 0.35 -7.80
C LEU A 24 -4.83 0.83 -9.07
N MET A 25 -5.64 -0.01 -9.73
CA MET A 25 -6.41 0.40 -10.91
C MET A 25 -7.35 1.56 -10.60
N THR A 26 -8.03 1.50 -9.45
CA THR A 26 -8.99 2.53 -9.05
C THR A 26 -8.28 3.84 -8.74
N TRP A 27 -7.19 3.78 -7.97
CA TRP A 27 -6.39 4.95 -7.60
C TRP A 27 -5.66 5.60 -8.78
N LEU A 28 -5.15 4.80 -9.72
CA LEU A 28 -4.47 5.29 -10.91
C LEU A 28 -5.45 5.75 -12.02
N GLY A 29 -6.71 5.31 -11.95
CA GLY A 29 -7.73 5.59 -12.98
C GLY A 29 -7.49 4.88 -14.32
N ARG A 30 -6.58 3.89 -14.35
CA ARG A 30 -6.19 3.10 -15.54
C ARG A 30 -5.59 1.76 -15.13
N PRO A 31 -5.45 0.80 -16.07
CA PRO A 31 -4.66 -0.40 -15.81
C PRO A 31 -3.22 -0.05 -15.35
N PRO A 32 -2.67 -0.80 -14.36
CA PRO A 32 -1.32 -0.60 -13.86
C PRO A 32 -0.28 -0.92 -14.94
N GLN A 33 0.86 -0.25 -14.84
CA GLN A 33 2.05 -0.45 -15.64
C GLN A 33 3.25 -0.70 -14.72
N PRO A 34 4.28 -1.45 -15.16
CA PRO A 34 5.51 -1.61 -14.39
C PRO A 34 6.10 -0.24 -14.03
N ASN A 35 6.54 -0.12 -12.77
CA ASN A 35 7.06 1.10 -12.13
C ASN A 35 6.02 2.17 -11.79
N ASP A 36 4.72 1.92 -12.00
CA ASP A 36 3.69 2.80 -11.42
C ASP A 36 3.85 2.88 -9.90
N ARG A 37 3.63 4.08 -9.37
CA ARG A 37 3.70 4.38 -7.94
C ARG A 37 2.43 5.06 -7.48
N TYR A 38 1.95 4.66 -6.31
CA TYR A 38 0.85 5.33 -5.62
C TYR A 38 1.17 5.43 -4.13
N THR A 39 0.94 6.62 -3.55
CA THR A 39 1.11 6.86 -2.12
C THR A 39 -0.26 6.94 -1.47
N HIS A 40 -0.57 5.96 -0.62
CA HIS A 40 -1.78 5.91 0.19
C HIS A 40 -1.54 6.47 1.59
N ASN A 41 -2.52 7.20 2.14
CA ASN A 41 -2.45 7.84 3.46
C ASN A 41 -1.17 8.69 3.71
N GLY A 42 -0.56 9.19 2.63
CA GLY A 42 0.61 10.07 2.68
C GLY A 42 1.94 9.39 3.02
N ASN A 43 1.97 8.10 3.36
CA ASN A 43 3.20 7.43 3.81
C ASN A 43 3.34 5.95 3.38
N ILE A 44 2.29 5.30 2.87
CA ILE A 44 2.37 3.93 2.36
C ILE A 44 2.58 3.99 0.86
N GLN A 45 3.75 3.57 0.38
CA GLN A 45 4.06 3.59 -1.05
C GLN A 45 3.85 2.20 -1.67
N PHE A 46 3.00 2.15 -2.68
CA PHE A 46 2.86 1.00 -3.55
C PHE A 46 3.69 1.22 -4.81
N THR A 47 4.47 0.22 -5.21
CA THR A 47 5.23 0.22 -6.46
C THR A 47 4.91 -1.04 -7.26
N VAL A 48 4.40 -0.89 -8.49
CA VAL A 48 4.12 -2.03 -9.38
C VAL A 48 5.45 -2.57 -9.92
N LEU A 49 5.74 -3.84 -9.65
CA LEU A 49 6.97 -4.49 -10.10
C LEU A 49 6.77 -5.29 -11.39
N SER A 50 5.59 -5.91 -11.55
CA SER A 50 5.25 -6.64 -12.78
C SER A 50 3.76 -6.61 -13.06
N VAL A 51 3.43 -6.67 -14.35
CA VAL A 51 2.06 -6.69 -14.88
C VAL A 51 1.95 -7.85 -15.86
N GLU A 52 0.83 -8.56 -15.83
CA GLU A 52 0.45 -9.55 -16.82
C GLU A 52 -0.94 -9.19 -17.37
N GLY A 53 -1.04 -8.99 -18.68
CA GLY A 53 -2.24 -8.44 -19.29
C GLY A 53 -2.55 -7.05 -18.72
N LEU A 54 -3.69 -6.93 -18.04
CA LEU A 54 -4.11 -5.68 -17.40
C LEU A 54 -3.85 -5.65 -15.89
N THR A 55 -3.32 -6.72 -15.30
CA THR A 55 -3.31 -6.92 -13.84
C THR A 55 -1.90 -6.82 -13.29
N ALA A 56 -1.73 -6.11 -12.18
CA ALA A 56 -0.47 -6.13 -11.44
C ALA A 56 -0.32 -7.50 -10.75
N THR A 57 0.73 -8.23 -11.10
CA THR A 57 1.03 -9.56 -10.54
C THR A 57 2.03 -9.52 -9.40
N LYS A 58 2.83 -8.45 -9.32
CA LYS A 58 3.76 -8.22 -8.23
C LYS A 58 3.78 -6.74 -7.85
N VAL A 59 3.60 -6.46 -6.58
CA VAL A 59 3.58 -5.11 -6.01
C VAL A 59 4.49 -5.09 -4.80
N CYS A 60 5.39 -4.10 -4.75
CA CYS A 60 6.14 -3.76 -3.55
C CYS A 60 5.30 -2.80 -2.71
N VAL A 61 5.22 -3.01 -1.40
CA VAL A 61 4.58 -2.08 -0.48
C VAL A 61 5.63 -1.66 0.55
N GLU A 62 5.88 -0.37 0.62
CA GLU A 62 6.86 0.24 1.50
C GLU A 62 6.12 1.08 2.55
N PHE A 63 6.48 0.87 3.82
CA PHE A 63 5.89 1.56 4.97
C PHE A 63 6.89 2.59 5.50
N PRO A 64 6.42 3.66 6.17
CA PRO A 64 7.34 4.50 6.92
C PRO A 64 8.07 3.65 7.96
N GLU A 65 9.37 3.91 8.15
CA GLU A 65 10.07 3.30 9.27
C GLU A 65 9.36 3.71 10.57
N PRO A 66 9.14 2.78 11.51
CA PRO A 66 8.57 3.14 12.80
C PRO A 66 9.50 4.20 13.41
N SER A 67 8.99 5.42 13.57
CA SER A 67 9.71 6.48 14.26
C SER A 67 10.06 5.94 15.64
N ASN A 68 11.36 5.87 15.94
CA ASN A 68 11.86 5.43 17.24
C ASN A 68 11.57 6.51 18.29
N GLU A 69 10.30 6.75 18.60
CA GLU A 69 9.89 7.58 19.73
C GLU A 69 9.97 6.72 21.00
N SER A 70 11.20 6.43 21.40
CA SER A 70 11.49 5.91 22.74
C SER A 70 11.18 7.00 23.77
N ILE A 71 9.95 6.96 24.28
CA ILE A 71 9.58 7.03 25.70
C ILE A 71 10.49 7.94 26.54
N THR A 72 10.13 9.21 26.71
CA THR A 72 10.64 10.02 27.83
C THR A 72 9.98 9.52 29.12
N THR A 73 10.57 8.51 29.78
CA THR A 73 10.32 8.26 31.20
C THR A 73 10.91 9.43 32.00
N LYS A 74 10.04 10.32 32.48
CA LYS A 74 10.37 11.24 33.57
C LYS A 74 10.52 10.42 34.86
N HIS A 75 11.71 10.43 35.45
CA HIS A 75 11.94 10.13 36.85
C HIS A 75 12.31 11.43 37.57
#